data_AF-A0A5J4TJZ6-F1
#
_entry.id   AF-A0A5J4TJZ6-F1
#
_cell.length_a   1.000
_cell.length_b   1.000
_cell.length_c   1.000
_cell.angle_alpha   90.00
_cell.angle_beta   90.00
_cell.angle_gamma   90.00
#
_symmetry.space_group_name_H-M   'P 1'
#
loop_
_entity.id
_entity.type
_entity.pdbx_description
1 polymer ?
#
loop_
_entity_poly.entity_id
_entity_poly.type
_entity_poly.pdbx_seq_one_letter_code
_entity_poly.pdbx_strand_id
1 'polypeptide(L)'
;MWKKRGQPFHTHALVPGDVVGCLLYLPPASPAVCLREKELVDLHTRVCAAHFFYQQETKKPTVPLPGSFIVYFLNGKSLGVCAVDLDKGWYRPAVSLFGINAEVKINFGPRFIYPPECPVSLQTILGINN
;
A
#
# COMPACT_ATOMS: atom_id res chain seq x y z
N MET A 1 -3.74 8.67 4.20
CA MET A 1 -4.16 9.88 3.44
C MET A 1 -2.99 10.45 2.61
N TRP A 2 -3.04 10.45 1.26
CA TRP A 2 -2.04 11.19 0.45
C TRP A 2 -2.18 12.69 0.72
N LYS A 3 -1.12 13.34 1.22
CA LYS A 3 -1.10 14.80 1.37
C LYS A 3 -1.04 15.40 -0.04
N LYS A 4 -1.89 16.39 -0.33
CA LYS A 4 -1.99 17.08 -1.66
C LYS A 4 -0.68 17.71 -2.17
N ARG A 5 0.41 17.68 -1.39
CA ARG A 5 1.73 18.15 -1.77
C ARG A 5 2.72 16.99 -1.68
N GLY A 6 3.31 16.64 -2.82
CA GLY A 6 4.42 15.69 -2.87
C GLY A 6 5.64 16.28 -2.16
N GLN A 7 6.34 15.44 -1.40
CA GLN A 7 7.69 15.73 -0.92
C GLN A 7 8.64 14.80 -1.68
N PRO A 8 9.83 15.27 -2.11
CA PRO A 8 10.84 14.39 -2.67
C PRO A 8 11.16 13.28 -1.66
N PHE A 9 10.92 12.03 -2.04
CA PHE A 9 11.20 10.86 -1.20
C PHE A 9 12.53 10.20 -1.57
N HIS A 10 12.89 10.24 -2.86
CA HIS A 10 14.11 9.64 -3.39
C HIS A 10 14.64 10.50 -4.54
N THR A 11 15.94 10.41 -4.82
CA THR A 11 16.63 11.25 -5.81
C THR A 11 16.52 10.73 -7.24
N HIS A 12 16.34 9.41 -7.43
CA HIS A 12 16.14 8.80 -8.74
C HIS A 12 14.73 9.09 -9.28
N ALA A 13 14.65 9.72 -10.44
CA ALA A 13 13.41 9.88 -11.20
C ALA A 13 13.06 8.59 -11.93
N LEU A 14 11.80 8.15 -11.82
CA LEU A 14 11.33 6.95 -12.50
C LEU A 14 11.38 7.12 -14.03
N VAL A 15 11.91 6.12 -14.72
CA VAL A 15 12.02 6.08 -16.18
C VAL A 15 11.37 4.80 -16.74
N PRO A 16 11.01 4.78 -18.05
CA PRO A 16 10.53 3.57 -18.69
C PRO A 16 11.49 2.39 -18.48
N GLY A 17 10.95 1.25 -18.04
CA GLY A 17 11.73 0.05 -17.70
C GLY A 17 12.00 -0.16 -16.21
N ASP A 18 11.85 0.88 -15.38
CA ASP A 18 11.94 0.72 -13.93
C ASP A 18 10.85 -0.22 -13.39
N VAL A 19 11.24 -1.10 -12.47
CA VAL A 19 10.34 -1.98 -11.74
C VAL A 19 10.20 -1.48 -10.31
N VAL A 20 8.99 -1.03 -9.96
CA VAL A 20 8.67 -0.52 -8.63
C VAL A 20 8.01 -1.62 -7.79
N GLY A 21 8.60 -1.91 -6.63
CA GLY A 21 7.99 -2.76 -5.60
C GLY A 21 7.32 -1.91 -4.51
N CYS A 22 6.24 -2.41 -3.93
CA CYS A 22 5.53 -1.77 -2.83
C CYS A 22 5.20 -2.81 -1.77
N LEU A 23 5.78 -2.64 -0.57
CA LEU A 23 5.46 -3.44 0.60
C LEU A 23 4.57 -2.62 1.52
N LEU A 24 3.39 -3.17 1.83
CA LEU A 24 2.51 -2.67 2.87
C LEU A 24 2.54 -3.66 4.03
N TYR A 25 2.96 -3.20 5.20
CA TYR A 25 2.86 -3.98 6.42
C TYR A 25 1.77 -3.39 7.31
N LEU A 26 0.78 -4.23 7.65
CA LEU A 26 -0.22 -3.95 8.65
C LEU A 26 -0.02 -4.97 9.78
N PRO A 27 0.25 -4.52 11.02
CA PRO A 27 0.35 -5.43 12.14
C PRO A 27 -0.98 -6.18 12.29
N PRO A 28 -0.95 -7.46 12.68
CA PRO A 28 -2.16 -8.22 12.90
C PRO A 28 -3.03 -7.47 13.93
N ALA A 29 -4.34 -7.43 13.66
CA ALA A 29 -5.27 -6.95 14.67
C ALA A 29 -5.11 -7.82 15.93
N SER A 30 -5.25 -7.20 17.12
CA SER A 30 -5.66 -7.97 18.30
C SER A 30 -6.83 -8.89 17.89
N PRO A 31 -6.95 -10.14 18.39
CA PRO A 31 -7.75 -11.23 17.81
C PRO A 31 -9.28 -11.00 17.62
N ALA A 32 -9.78 -9.78 17.78
CA ALA A 32 -11.12 -9.39 17.40
C ALA A 32 -11.15 -8.85 15.95
N VAL A 33 -11.94 -9.53 15.12
CA VAL A 33 -12.38 -9.14 13.76
C VAL A 33 -11.51 -9.68 12.61
N CYS A 34 -11.51 -10.99 12.45
CA CYS A 34 -11.61 -11.57 11.10
C CYS A 34 -13.07 -11.51 10.69
N LEU A 35 -13.43 -10.73 9.67
CA LEU A 35 -14.76 -10.84 9.07
C LEU A 35 -14.89 -12.23 8.45
N ARG A 36 -15.99 -12.91 8.78
CA ARG A 36 -16.24 -14.27 8.30
C ARG A 36 -16.52 -14.24 6.80
N GLU A 37 -16.24 -15.34 6.10
CA GLU A 37 -16.41 -15.45 4.64
C GLU A 37 -17.82 -15.08 4.14
N LYS A 38 -18.86 -15.37 4.94
CA LYS A 38 -20.24 -14.92 4.68
C LYS A 38 -20.42 -13.40 4.71
N GLU A 39 -19.70 -12.70 5.57
CA GLU A 39 -19.75 -11.23 5.68
C GLU A 39 -19.00 -10.57 4.51
N LEU A 40 -18.00 -11.24 3.92
CA LEU A 40 -17.29 -10.78 2.72
C LEU A 40 -18.15 -10.83 1.46
N VAL A 41 -18.97 -11.88 1.29
CA VAL A 41 -19.89 -12.02 0.14
C VAL A 41 -21.02 -11.00 0.22
N ASP A 42 -21.58 -10.78 1.41
CA ASP A 42 -22.60 -9.76 1.63
C ASP A 42 -22.04 -8.34 1.43
N LEU A 43 -20.81 -8.10 1.87
CA LEU A 43 -20.10 -6.84 1.65
C LEU A 43 -19.80 -6.61 0.15
N HIS A 44 -19.37 -7.63 -0.59
CA HIS A 44 -19.12 -7.51 -2.03
C HIS A 44 -20.42 -7.15 -2.78
N THR A 45 -21.52 -7.82 -2.44
CA THR A 45 -22.84 -7.58 -3.05
C THR A 45 -23.36 -6.17 -2.73
N ARG A 46 -23.22 -5.72 -1.47
CA ARG A 46 -23.62 -4.38 -1.03
C ARG A 46 -22.73 -3.27 -1.60
N VAL A 47 -21.43 -3.52 -1.74
CA VAL A 47 -20.47 -2.59 -2.35
C VAL A 47 -20.72 -2.48 -3.86
N CYS A 48 -21.02 -3.56 -4.56
CA CYS A 48 -21.40 -3.52 -5.97
C CYS A 48 -22.73 -2.77 -6.19
N ALA A 49 -23.70 -2.89 -5.28
CA ALA A 49 -24.96 -2.14 -5.34
C ALA A 49 -24.81 -0.64 -4.98
N ALA A 50 -23.86 -0.29 -4.10
CA ALA A 50 -23.64 1.09 -3.64
C ALA A 50 -22.69 1.91 -4.53
N HIS A 51 -21.98 1.29 -5.49
CA HIS A 51 -20.97 1.95 -6.33
C HIS A 51 -21.50 3.09 -7.23
N PHE A 52 -22.81 3.32 -7.31
CA PHE A 52 -23.38 4.46 -8.03
C PHE A 52 -23.50 5.75 -7.21
N PHE A 53 -23.23 5.72 -5.90
CA PHE A 53 -23.25 6.92 -5.07
C PHE A 53 -21.88 7.14 -4.45
N TYR A 54 -21.06 7.95 -5.12
CA TYR A 54 -19.97 8.70 -4.50
C TYR A 54 -20.60 9.64 -3.46
N GLN A 55 -20.95 9.12 -2.28
CA GLN A 55 -21.22 9.97 -1.14
C GLN A 55 -19.87 10.55 -0.71
N GLN A 56 -19.76 11.87 -0.73
CA GLN A 56 -18.62 12.54 -0.09
C GLN A 56 -18.68 12.19 1.40
N GLU A 57 -17.95 11.16 1.80
CA GLU A 57 -17.79 10.85 3.21
C GLU A 57 -17.14 12.07 3.87
N THR A 58 -17.87 12.68 4.79
CA THR A 58 -17.31 13.62 5.75
C THR A 58 -16.11 12.94 6.41
N LYS A 59 -14.94 13.60 6.38
CA LYS A 59 -13.70 13.06 6.96
C LYS A 59 -13.95 12.61 8.40
N LYS A 60 -14.19 11.31 8.60
CA LYS A 60 -14.21 10.73 9.94
C LYS A 60 -12.78 10.81 10.48
N PRO A 61 -12.61 11.15 11.77
CA PRO A 61 -11.31 11.10 12.42
C PRO A 61 -10.70 9.71 12.21
N THR A 62 -9.53 9.68 11.60
CA THR A 62 -8.88 8.42 11.27
C THR A 62 -8.01 8.00 12.46
N VAL A 63 -8.11 6.74 12.86
CA VAL A 63 -7.36 6.19 13.99
C VAL A 63 -6.05 5.61 13.44
N PRO A 64 -4.87 6.11 13.85
CA PRO A 64 -3.60 5.52 13.43
C PRO A 64 -3.48 4.05 13.86
N LEU A 65 -2.71 3.27 13.11
CA LEU A 65 -2.35 1.88 13.37
C LEU A 65 -0.85 1.82 13.67
N PRO A 66 -0.44 1.91 14.95
CA PRO A 66 0.97 1.93 15.32
C PRO A 66 1.74 0.71 14.80
N GLY A 67 2.94 0.95 14.26
CA GLY A 67 3.81 -0.10 13.74
C GLY A 67 3.45 -0.60 12.33
N SER A 68 2.44 -0.01 11.69
CA SER A 68 2.21 -0.19 10.25
C SER A 68 3.17 0.69 9.44
N PHE A 69 3.53 0.25 8.24
CA PHE A 69 4.41 1.02 7.36
C PHE A 69 4.28 0.67 5.88
N ILE A 70 4.81 1.55 5.03
CA ILE A 70 4.97 1.35 3.58
C ILE A 70 6.45 1.52 3.21
N VAL A 71 6.96 0.58 2.42
CA VAL A 71 8.31 0.63 1.84
C VAL A 71 8.20 0.51 0.32
N TYR A 72 8.88 1.40 -0.38
CA TYR A 72 9.03 1.30 -1.84
C TYR A 72 10.37 0.69 -2.20
N PHE A 73 10.40 -0.04 -3.30
CA PHE A 73 11.59 -0.63 -3.88
C PHE A 73 11.72 -0.16 -5.32
N LEU A 74 12.95 0.09 -5.76
CA LEU A 74 13.27 0.38 -7.14
C LEU A 74 14.27 -0.67 -7.63
N ASN A 75 13.86 -1.45 -8.65
CA ASN A 75 14.68 -2.49 -9.25
C ASN A 75 15.28 -3.45 -8.18
N GLY A 76 14.45 -3.82 -7.21
CA GLY A 76 14.80 -4.70 -6.09
C GLY A 76 15.48 -4.03 -4.89
N LYS A 77 15.92 -2.77 -4.99
CA LYS A 77 16.57 -2.05 -3.88
C LYS A 77 15.56 -1.24 -3.08
N SER A 78 15.61 -1.34 -1.75
CA SER A 78 14.75 -0.54 -0.88
C SER A 78 15.07 0.95 -1.00
N LEU A 79 14.02 1.77 -1.10
CA LEU A 79 14.08 3.22 -1.03
C LEU A 79 13.87 3.75 0.40
N GLY A 80 13.73 2.85 1.37
CA GLY A 80 13.40 3.17 2.77
C GLY A 80 11.90 3.23 3.06
N VAL A 81 11.58 3.55 4.32
CA VAL A 81 10.20 3.66 4.79
C VAL A 81 9.59 4.99 4.36
N CYS A 82 8.54 4.93 3.55
CA CYS A 82 7.84 6.10 3.02
C CYS A 82 6.75 6.63 3.97
N ALA A 83 6.13 5.74 4.73
CA ALA A 83 5.07 6.10 5.67
C ALA A 83 5.07 5.11 6.84
N VAL A 84 4.76 5.62 8.04
CA VAL A 84 4.57 4.86 9.28
C VAL A 84 3.24 5.23 9.91
N ASP A 85 2.75 4.37 10.81
CA ASP A 85 1.54 4.60 11.61
C ASP A 85 0.34 5.00 10.76
N LEU A 86 0.10 4.20 9.72
CA LEU A 86 -0.97 4.37 8.74
C LEU A 86 -2.34 4.38 9.42
N ASP A 87 -3.28 5.06 8.78
CA ASP A 87 -4.69 5.05 9.11
C ASP A 87 -5.26 3.61 9.18
N LYS A 88 -6.03 3.25 10.21
CA LYS A 88 -6.75 1.96 10.23
C LYS A 88 -7.74 1.90 9.07
N GLY A 89 -7.72 0.81 8.31
CA GLY A 89 -8.67 0.59 7.24
C GLY A 89 -8.24 -0.48 6.24
N TRP A 90 -9.02 -0.56 5.16
CA TRP A 90 -8.77 -1.47 4.05
C TRP A 90 -7.92 -0.78 3.00
N TYR A 91 -6.73 -1.31 2.76
CA TYR A 91 -5.82 -0.82 1.74
C TYR A 91 -5.91 -1.70 0.50
N ARG A 92 -6.06 -1.06 -0.66
CA ARG A 92 -6.02 -1.71 -1.96
C ARG A 92 -4.84 -1.13 -2.75
N PRO A 93 -4.07 -1.96 -3.47
CA PRO A 93 -3.10 -1.46 -4.44
C PRO A 93 -3.77 -0.51 -5.42
N ALA A 94 -3.12 0.61 -5.72
CA ALA A 94 -3.66 1.62 -6.62
C ALA A 94 -2.55 2.17 -7.51
N VAL A 95 -2.92 2.52 -8.73
CA VAL A 95 -2.07 3.22 -9.69
C VAL A 95 -2.87 4.41 -10.22
N SER A 96 -2.22 5.56 -10.32
CA SER A 96 -2.74 6.73 -11.02
C SER A 96 -1.76 7.08 -12.12
N LEU A 97 -2.28 7.30 -13.33
CA LEU A 97 -1.50 7.64 -14.51
C LEU A 97 -1.82 9.08 -14.92
N PHE A 98 -0.80 9.80 -15.38
CA PHE A 98 -0.94 11.18 -15.85
C PHE A 98 -0.23 11.34 -17.19
N GLY A 99 -0.89 11.99 -18.15
CA GLY A 99 -0.35 12.26 -19.48
C GLY A 99 -0.77 11.27 -20.56
N ILE A 100 -0.48 11.64 -21.81
CA ILE A 100 -0.73 10.81 -23.00
C ILE A 100 0.32 9.69 -23.04
N ASN A 101 -0.11 8.46 -23.33
CA ASN A 101 0.72 7.25 -23.45
C ASN A 101 1.43 6.77 -22.16
N ALA A 102 0.94 7.15 -20.99
CA ALA A 102 1.43 6.54 -19.74
C ALA A 102 0.92 5.09 -19.63
N GLU A 103 1.84 4.12 -19.56
CA GLU A 103 1.53 2.70 -19.44
C GLU A 103 2.32 2.09 -18.28
N VAL A 104 1.66 1.21 -17.51
CA VAL A 104 2.32 0.38 -16.51
C VAL A 104 1.77 -1.04 -16.56
N LYS A 105 2.60 -2.01 -16.20
CA LYS A 105 2.19 -3.40 -16.01
C LYS A 105 2.24 -3.75 -14.52
N ILE A 106 1.11 -4.20 -13.99
CA ILE A 106 1.01 -4.62 -12.58
C ILE A 106 1.26 -6.13 -12.48
N ASN A 107 2.05 -6.54 -11.50
CA ASN A 107 2.31 -7.93 -11.15
C ASN A 107 1.97 -8.16 -9.68
N PHE A 108 0.88 -8.88 -9.41
CA PHE A 108 0.45 -9.23 -8.05
C PHE A 108 1.13 -10.50 -7.50
N GLY A 109 2.10 -11.05 -8.23
CA GLY A 109 2.74 -12.32 -7.94
C GLY A 109 2.03 -13.50 -8.61
N PRO A 110 2.44 -14.74 -8.30
CA PRO A 110 3.44 -15.09 -7.29
C PRO A 110 4.90 -14.91 -7.76
N ARG A 111 5.14 -14.72 -9.06
CA ARG A 111 6.50 -14.58 -9.62
C ARG A 111 6.88 -13.11 -9.80
N PHE A 112 7.53 -12.53 -8.81
CA PHE A 112 8.08 -11.18 -8.90
C PHE A 112 9.40 -11.16 -9.68
N ILE A 113 9.65 -10.08 -10.43
CA ILE A 113 10.94 -9.86 -11.11
C ILE A 113 12.05 -9.66 -10.08
N TYR A 114 11.74 -8.91 -9.01
CA TYR A 114 12.57 -8.73 -7.83
C TYR A 114 11.78 -9.20 -6.61
N PRO A 115 11.87 -10.48 -6.22
CA PRO A 115 11.20 -10.96 -5.02
C PRO A 115 11.80 -10.27 -3.79
N PRO A 116 10.98 -9.93 -2.78
CA PRO A 116 11.51 -9.49 -1.50
C PRO A 116 12.33 -10.64 -0.90
N GLU A 117 13.53 -10.36 -0.41
CA GLU A 117 14.32 -11.33 0.36
C GLU A 117 13.50 -11.70 1.61
N CYS A 118 12.96 -12.92 1.69
CA CYS A 118 12.12 -13.32 2.82
C CYS A 118 12.98 -13.87 3.98
N PRO A 119 12.68 -13.58 5.26
CA PRO A 119 11.93 -12.44 5.78
C PRO A 119 12.92 -11.30 6.08
N VAL A 120 12.83 -10.20 5.34
CA VAL A 120 13.54 -8.96 5.74
C VAL A 120 13.09 -8.63 7.16
N SER A 121 14.01 -8.73 8.12
CA SER A 121 13.68 -8.42 9.51
C SER A 121 13.18 -6.96 9.57
N LEU A 122 12.24 -6.66 10.46
CA LEU A 122 11.76 -5.28 10.65
C LEU A 122 12.93 -4.32 10.92
N GLN A 123 14.00 -4.79 11.54
CA GLN A 123 15.24 -4.04 11.78
C GLN A 123 15.94 -3.65 10.49
N THR A 124 16.07 -4.59 9.54
CA THR A 124 16.63 -4.34 8.20
C THR A 124 15.76 -3.39 7.38
N ILE A 125 14.43 -3.49 7.50
CA ILE A 125 13.50 -2.56 6.83
C ILE A 125 13.60 -1.15 7.42
N LEU A 126 13.77 -1.04 8.73
CA LEU A 126 13.84 0.23 9.46
C LEU A 126 15.26 0.84 9.46
N GLY A 127 16.26 0.16 8.88
CA GLY A 127 17.65 0.61 8.88
C GLY A 127 18.27 0.69 10.29
N ILE A 128 17.75 -0.07 11.25
CA ILE A 128 18.25 -0.09 12.63
C ILE A 128 19.43 -1.08 12.68
N ASN A 129 20.65 -0.56 12.74
CA ASN A 129 21.86 -1.34 13.05
C ASN A 129 22.01 -1.39 14.58
N ASN A 130 22.28 -2.58 15.13
CA ASN A 130 22.75 -2.72 16.52
C ASN A 130 24.11 -2.05 16.73
#